data_AF-B3CE48-F1
#
_entry.id   AF-B3CE48-F1
#
_cell.length_a   1.000
_cell.length_b   1.000
_cell.length_c   1.000
_cell.angle_alpha   90.00
_cell.angle_beta   90.00
_cell.angle_gamma   90.00
#
_symmetry.space_group_name_H-M   'P 1'
#
loop_
_entity.id
_entity.type
_entity.pdbx_description
1 polymer ?
#
loop_
_entity_poly.entity_id
_entity_poly.type
_entity_poly.pdbx_seq_one_letter_code
_entity_poly.pdbx_strand_id
1 'polypeptide(L)'
;MMDVARLNKQKSQLWWTVTILMIMCMYWLSNVVLWVPWSHNPQLGILLMLTVNPLFWAAGIYICLASENRTGNLMKKALVVASLAVGISLISDYLFFAVYMGSKDVWHITTFYGYAWLAVLTFGEVLLLKKKLLTRQYAVTTRLLLILTLCLLFLLFFLFYYLM
;
A
#
# COMPACT_ATOMS: atom_id res chain seq x y z
N MET A 1 -15.58 1.73 32.73
CA MET A 1 -15.40 0.58 31.79
C MET A 1 -15.84 0.88 30.36
N MET A 2 -16.85 1.74 30.12
CA MET A 2 -17.29 2.15 28.77
C MET A 2 -16.26 2.94 27.95
N ASP A 3 -15.35 3.69 28.59
CA ASP A 3 -14.37 4.53 27.88
C ASP A 3 -13.25 3.74 27.22
N VAL A 4 -12.75 2.67 27.87
CA VAL A 4 -11.66 1.85 27.34
C VAL A 4 -12.11 1.06 26.10
N ALA A 5 -13.37 0.62 26.07
CA ALA A 5 -13.93 -0.07 24.90
C ALA A 5 -14.09 0.88 23.69
N ARG A 6 -14.55 2.12 23.92
CA ARG A 6 -14.65 3.15 22.87
C ARG A 6 -13.29 3.57 22.32
N LEU A 7 -12.32 3.83 23.20
CA LEU A 7 -10.95 4.16 22.81
C LEU A 7 -10.31 3.05 21.97
N ASN A 8 -10.50 1.79 22.36
CA ASN A 8 -10.00 0.65 21.60
C ASN A 8 -10.68 0.51 20.23
N LYS A 9 -11.99 0.73 20.15
CA LYS A 9 -12.73 0.73 18.89
C LYS A 9 -12.23 1.86 17.98
N GLN A 10 -12.03 3.06 18.52
CA GLN A 10 -11.54 4.21 17.77
C GLN A 10 -10.11 3.99 17.25
N LYS A 11 -9.18 3.50 18.08
CA LYS A 11 -7.81 3.15 17.65
C LYS A 11 -7.82 2.09 16.55
N SER A 12 -8.65 1.06 16.68
CA SER A 12 -8.76 0.01 15.66
C SER A 12 -9.30 0.56 14.34
N GLN A 13 -10.36 1.37 14.37
CA GLN A 13 -10.91 2.02 13.17
C GLN A 13 -9.87 2.92 12.50
N LEU A 14 -9.15 3.73 13.29
CA LEU A 14 -8.10 4.61 12.79
C LEU A 14 -6.97 3.82 12.12
N TRP A 15 -6.56 2.68 12.69
CA TRP A 15 -5.56 1.79 12.09
C TRP A 15 -6.03 1.23 10.75
N TRP A 16 -7.29 0.79 10.65
CA TRP A 16 -7.86 0.31 9.38
C TRP A 16 -7.86 1.40 8.33
N THR A 17 -8.33 2.61 8.67
CA THR A 17 -8.35 3.74 7.74
C THR A 17 -6.95 4.09 7.24
N VAL A 18 -5.98 4.20 8.14
CA VAL A 18 -4.59 4.54 7.74
C VAL A 18 -3.94 3.42 6.94
N THR A 19 -4.20 2.16 7.26
CA THR A 19 -3.66 1.03 6.49
C THR A 19 -4.20 1.03 5.05
N ILE A 20 -5.51 1.17 4.89
CA ILE A 20 -6.15 1.22 3.57
C ILE A 20 -5.63 2.44 2.78
N LEU A 21 -5.61 3.60 3.41
CA LEU A 21 -5.18 4.85 2.77
C LEU A 21 -3.70 4.80 2.38
N MET A 22 -2.83 4.26 3.24
CA MET A 22 -1.42 4.07 2.94
C MET A 22 -1.22 3.14 1.74
N ILE A 23 -1.89 1.99 1.73
CA ILE A 23 -1.82 1.04 0.60
C ILE A 23 -2.29 1.70 -0.70
N MET A 24 -3.38 2.46 -0.65
CA MET A 24 -3.87 3.23 -1.80
C MET A 24 -2.85 4.25 -2.28
N CYS A 25 -2.27 5.05 -1.38
CA CYS A 25 -1.22 6.02 -1.74
C CYS A 25 -0.02 5.33 -2.38
N MET A 26 0.43 4.20 -1.82
CA MET A 26 1.56 3.45 -2.35
C MET A 26 1.25 2.89 -3.74
N TYR A 27 0.05 2.36 -3.96
CA TYR A 27 -0.38 1.85 -5.25
C TYR A 27 -0.36 2.95 -6.31
N TRP A 28 -0.96 4.10 -6.03
CA TRP A 28 -0.99 5.21 -6.99
C TRP A 28 0.38 5.86 -7.20
N LEU A 29 1.19 5.98 -6.14
CA LEU A 29 2.57 6.43 -6.25
C LEU A 29 3.39 5.50 -7.16
N SER A 30 3.24 4.19 -6.98
CA SER A 30 3.89 3.17 -7.82
C SER A 30 3.47 3.31 -9.28
N ASN A 31 2.19 3.56 -9.54
CA ASN A 31 1.72 3.79 -10.90
C ASN A 31 2.25 5.08 -11.51
N VAL A 32 2.30 6.20 -10.76
CA VAL A 32 2.90 7.45 -11.25
C VAL A 32 4.39 7.26 -11.59
N VAL A 33 5.14 6.59 -10.71
CA VAL A 33 6.57 6.31 -10.91
C VAL A 33 6.82 5.36 -12.08
N LEU A 34 5.93 4.40 -12.31
CA LEU A 34 6.03 3.47 -13.44
C LEU A 34 5.55 4.08 -14.75
N TRP A 35 4.52 4.91 -14.72
CA TRP A 35 3.84 5.39 -15.92
C TRP A 35 4.75 6.25 -16.79
N VAL A 36 5.46 7.22 -16.18
CA VAL A 36 6.33 8.13 -16.93
C VAL A 36 7.46 7.37 -17.64
N PRO A 37 8.20 6.45 -17.01
CA PRO A 37 9.28 5.73 -17.69
C PRO A 37 8.77 4.66 -18.64
N TRP A 38 7.64 4.00 -18.33
CA TRP A 38 7.05 2.98 -19.20
C TRP A 38 6.53 3.57 -20.51
N SER A 39 5.97 4.79 -20.50
CA SER A 39 5.51 5.47 -21.71
C SER A 39 6.66 5.81 -22.68
N HIS A 40 7.88 5.99 -22.16
CA HIS A 40 9.07 6.25 -22.98
C HIS A 40 9.79 4.97 -23.40
N ASN A 41 9.98 4.01 -22.48
CA ASN A 41 10.62 2.74 -22.76
C ASN A 41 10.11 1.61 -21.82
N PRO A 42 9.50 0.54 -22.36
CA PRO A 42 9.00 -0.58 -21.56
C PRO A 42 10.05 -1.24 -20.65
N GLN A 43 11.32 -1.29 -21.07
CA GLN A 43 12.40 -1.89 -20.28
C GLN A 43 12.72 -1.06 -19.02
N LEU A 44 12.63 0.27 -19.10
CA LEU A 44 12.80 1.15 -17.94
C LEU A 44 11.65 0.96 -16.94
N GLY A 45 10.42 0.82 -17.45
CA GLY A 45 9.25 0.49 -16.63
C GLY A 45 9.44 -0.82 -15.85
N ILE A 46 9.87 -1.89 -16.54
CA ILE A 46 10.14 -3.19 -15.89
C ILE A 46 11.28 -3.07 -14.86
N LEU A 47 12.37 -2.36 -15.18
CA LEU A 47 13.49 -2.16 -14.26
C LEU A 47 13.05 -1.48 -12.96
N LEU A 48 12.26 -0.41 -13.06
CA LEU A 48 11.75 0.32 -11.89
C LEU A 48 10.73 -0.48 -11.09
N MET A 49 9.93 -1.31 -11.76
CA MET A 49 9.01 -2.24 -11.11
C MET A 49 9.76 -3.28 -10.26
N LEU A 50 10.93 -3.72 -10.69
CA LEU A 50 11.75 -4.71 -9.99
C LEU A 50 12.66 -4.12 -8.91
N THR A 51 12.95 -2.82 -8.96
CA THR A 51 13.96 -2.19 -8.09
C THR A 51 13.39 -1.13 -7.15
N VAL A 52 12.72 -0.11 -7.70
CA VAL A 52 12.27 1.06 -6.95
C VAL A 52 10.94 0.82 -6.26
N ASN A 53 9.97 0.24 -6.96
CA ASN A 53 8.65 -0.06 -6.41
C ASN A 53 8.68 -0.98 -5.17
N PRO A 54 9.49 -2.05 -5.13
CA PRO A 54 9.56 -2.92 -3.96
C PRO A 54 10.05 -2.18 -2.71
N LEU A 55 10.89 -1.15 -2.87
CA LEU A 55 11.34 -0.30 -1.76
C LEU A 55 10.20 0.56 -1.22
N PHE A 56 9.40 1.16 -2.11
CA PHE A 56 8.21 1.91 -1.69
C PHE A 56 7.18 0.99 -1.01
N TRP A 57 6.99 -0.20 -1.57
CA TRP A 57 6.10 -1.22 -1.02
C TRP A 57 6.53 -1.64 0.38
N ALA A 58 7.80 -1.98 0.56
CA ALA A 58 8.36 -2.31 1.86
C ALA A 58 8.16 -1.17 2.86
N ALA A 59 8.55 0.06 2.50
CA ALA A 59 8.44 1.21 3.41
C ALA A 59 7.01 1.44 3.93
N GLY A 60 5.99 1.36 3.06
CA GLY A 60 4.62 1.56 3.50
C GLY A 60 3.99 0.34 4.20
N ILE A 61 4.35 -0.88 3.80
CA ILE A 61 4.00 -2.12 4.53
C ILE A 61 4.57 -2.06 5.96
N TYR A 62 5.84 -1.64 6.10
CA TYR A 62 6.50 -1.46 7.39
C TYR A 62 5.72 -0.50 8.28
N ILE A 63 5.28 0.65 7.74
CA ILE A 63 4.49 1.62 8.51
C ILE A 63 3.14 1.00 8.93
N CYS A 64 2.48 0.24 8.06
CA CYS A 64 1.23 -0.45 8.40
C CYS A 64 1.44 -1.50 9.51
N LEU A 65 2.52 -2.28 9.42
CA LEU A 65 2.91 -3.30 10.39
C LEU A 65 3.42 -2.73 11.72
N ALA A 66 4.09 -1.58 11.70
CA ALA A 66 4.58 -0.89 12.89
C ALA A 66 3.51 0.03 13.52
N SER A 67 2.41 0.34 12.83
CA SER A 67 1.31 1.12 13.40
C SER A 67 0.61 0.35 14.53
N GLU A 68 0.27 1.02 15.63
CA GLU A 68 -0.34 0.37 16.79
C GLU A 68 -1.66 -0.34 16.40
N ASN A 69 -1.73 -1.67 16.57
CA ASN A 69 -2.97 -2.44 16.43
C ASN A 69 -3.06 -3.48 17.56
N ARG A 70 -4.27 -3.72 18.06
CA ARG A 70 -4.57 -4.58 19.22
C ARG A 70 -4.42 -6.08 18.94
N THR A 71 -4.16 -6.48 17.69
CA THR A 71 -3.83 -7.88 17.37
C THR A 71 -2.49 -8.25 18.01
N GLY A 72 -2.53 -8.95 19.13
CA GLY A 72 -1.33 -9.46 19.83
C GLY A 72 -0.50 -10.46 19.03
N ASN A 73 -0.96 -10.89 17.85
CA ASN A 73 -0.21 -11.75 16.94
C ASN A 73 0.17 -11.01 15.64
N LEU A 74 1.47 -10.74 15.50
CA LEU A 74 2.06 -10.06 14.34
C LEU A 74 1.82 -10.80 13.02
N MET A 75 1.76 -12.14 13.03
CA MET A 75 1.51 -12.94 11.82
C MET A 75 0.08 -12.76 11.29
N LYS A 76 -0.91 -12.67 12.19
CA LYS A 76 -2.29 -12.37 11.78
C LYS A 76 -2.39 -10.98 11.17
N LYS A 77 -1.68 -10.01 11.74
CA LYS A 77 -1.60 -8.65 11.21
C LYS A 77 -0.94 -8.64 9.83
N ALA A 78 0.15 -9.38 9.64
CA ALA A 78 0.82 -9.55 8.37
C ALA A 78 -0.13 -10.08 7.30
N LEU A 79 -0.88 -11.14 7.63
CA LEU A 79 -1.85 -11.74 6.72
C LEU A 79 -2.94 -10.75 6.30
N VAL A 80 -3.46 -9.96 7.24
CA VAL A 80 -4.44 -8.90 6.94
C VAL A 80 -3.84 -7.83 6.03
N VAL A 81 -2.65 -7.31 6.37
CA VAL A 81 -1.99 -6.26 5.55
C VAL A 81 -1.66 -6.79 4.16
N ALA A 82 -1.14 -8.00 4.02
CA ALA A 82 -0.86 -8.63 2.73
C ALA A 82 -2.14 -8.80 1.90
N SER A 83 -3.22 -9.29 2.52
CA SER A 83 -4.51 -9.49 1.85
C SER A 83 -5.11 -8.16 1.39
N LEU A 84 -5.04 -7.12 2.23
CA LEU A 84 -5.46 -5.77 1.85
C LEU A 84 -4.60 -5.21 0.72
N ALA A 85 -3.28 -5.35 0.79
CA ALA A 85 -2.35 -4.81 -0.20
C ALA A 85 -2.62 -5.42 -1.58
N VAL A 86 -2.72 -6.74 -1.65
CA VAL A 86 -3.02 -7.48 -2.87
C VAL A 86 -4.44 -7.19 -3.36
N GLY A 87 -5.44 -7.26 -2.47
CA GLY A 87 -6.84 -7.04 -2.84
C GLY A 87 -7.11 -5.62 -3.36
N ILE A 88 -6.56 -4.60 -2.69
CA ILE A 88 -6.64 -3.21 -3.14
C ILE A 88 -5.97 -3.06 -4.50
N SER A 89 -4.76 -3.59 -4.66
CA SER A 89 -4.01 -3.46 -5.92
C SER A 89 -4.74 -4.13 -7.08
N LEU A 90 -5.33 -5.32 -6.87
CA LEU A 90 -6.16 -6.01 -7.86
C LEU A 90 -7.38 -5.19 -8.30
N ILE A 91 -8.11 -4.63 -7.33
CA ILE A 91 -9.30 -3.81 -7.61
C ILE A 91 -8.89 -2.53 -8.34
N SER A 92 -7.83 -1.87 -7.87
CA SER A 92 -7.33 -0.64 -8.48
C SER A 92 -6.79 -0.87 -9.88
N ASP A 93 -6.08 -1.96 -10.16
CA ASP A 93 -5.61 -2.32 -11.50
C ASP A 93 -6.78 -2.56 -12.46
N TYR A 94 -7.84 -3.23 -11.99
CA TYR A 94 -9.06 -3.39 -12.78
C TYR A 94 -9.71 -2.03 -13.10
N LEU A 95 -9.87 -1.16 -12.11
CA LEU A 95 -10.45 0.17 -12.32
C LEU A 95 -9.59 1.02 -13.25
N PHE A 96 -8.27 0.97 -13.12
CA PHE A 96 -7.35 1.78 -13.91
C PHE A 96 -7.19 1.27 -15.34
N PHE A 97 -6.84 0.00 -15.53
CA PHE A 97 -6.57 -0.54 -16.87
C PHE A 97 -7.85 -0.88 -17.64
N ALA A 98 -8.84 -1.49 -16.98
CA ALA A 98 -10.05 -1.96 -17.66
C ALA A 98 -11.07 -0.84 -17.86
N VAL A 99 -11.36 -0.07 -16.81
CA VAL A 99 -12.42 0.95 -16.85
C VAL A 99 -11.90 2.27 -17.41
N TYR A 100 -10.76 2.76 -16.92
CA TYR A 100 -10.25 4.07 -17.33
C TYR A 100 -9.49 4.04 -18.66
N MET A 101 -8.57 3.09 -18.84
CA MET A 101 -7.77 2.97 -20.08
C MET A 101 -8.44 2.15 -21.19
N GLY A 102 -9.52 1.42 -20.89
CA GLY A 102 -10.19 0.55 -21.86
C GLY A 102 -9.31 -0.58 -22.40
N SER A 103 -8.22 -0.92 -21.70
CA SER A 103 -7.29 -1.97 -22.11
C SER A 103 -7.93 -3.35 -21.95
N LYS A 104 -7.75 -4.22 -22.95
CA LYS A 104 -8.22 -5.62 -22.89
C LYS A 104 -7.30 -6.51 -22.03
N ASP A 105 -6.05 -6.11 -21.85
CA ASP A 105 -5.06 -6.83 -21.07
C ASP A 105 -4.83 -6.14 -19.73
N VAL A 106 -5.68 -6.48 -18.76
CA VAL A 106 -5.65 -5.93 -17.40
C VAL A 106 -4.56 -6.60 -16.56
N TRP A 107 -4.33 -7.90 -16.78
CA TRP A 107 -3.48 -8.73 -15.93
C TRP A 107 -2.33 -9.37 -16.72
N HIS A 108 -1.25 -8.62 -16.86
CA HIS A 108 0.01 -9.12 -17.39
C HIS A 108 0.80 -9.92 -16.32
N ILE A 109 1.73 -10.76 -16.77
CA ILE A 109 2.57 -11.54 -15.85
C ILE A 109 3.38 -10.65 -14.88
N THR A 110 3.69 -9.43 -15.30
CA THR A 110 4.35 -8.41 -14.48
C THR A 110 3.45 -7.90 -13.34
N THR A 111 2.14 -7.74 -13.53
CA THR A 111 1.23 -7.33 -12.43
C THR A 111 1.08 -8.44 -11.39
N PHE A 112 1.01 -9.71 -11.82
CA PHE A 112 1.06 -10.85 -10.89
C PHE A 112 2.35 -10.90 -10.07
N TYR A 113 3.50 -10.57 -10.68
CA TYR A 113 4.75 -10.43 -9.95
C TYR A 113 4.65 -9.36 -8.85
N GLY A 114 4.04 -8.21 -9.15
CA GLY A 114 3.80 -7.15 -8.16
C GLY A 114 3.01 -7.66 -6.94
N TYR A 115 1.93 -8.42 -7.16
CA TYR A 115 1.14 -8.97 -6.06
C TYR A 115 1.92 -9.98 -5.21
N ALA A 116 2.70 -10.85 -5.85
CA ALA A 116 3.57 -11.78 -5.15
C ALA A 116 4.58 -11.03 -4.26
N TRP A 117 5.11 -9.91 -4.75
CA TRP A 117 6.03 -9.08 -3.99
C TRP A 117 5.39 -8.39 -2.78
N LEU A 118 4.15 -7.90 -2.90
CA LEU A 118 3.42 -7.36 -1.75
C LEU A 118 3.28 -8.40 -0.62
N ALA A 119 2.98 -9.65 -0.97
CA ALA A 119 2.90 -10.75 0.00
C ALA A 119 4.28 -11.07 0.60
N VAL A 120 5.30 -11.29 -0.23
CA VAL A 120 6.64 -11.67 0.22
C VAL A 120 7.26 -10.59 1.10
N LEU A 121 7.14 -9.31 0.73
CA LEU A 121 7.64 -8.20 1.54
C LEU A 121 6.92 -8.14 2.89
N THR A 122 5.60 -8.31 2.92
CA THR A 122 4.84 -8.28 4.17
C THR A 122 5.27 -9.36 5.14
N PHE A 123 5.42 -10.61 4.67
CA PHE A 123 5.89 -11.69 5.53
C PHE A 123 7.38 -11.56 5.84
N GLY A 124 8.19 -11.15 4.87
CA GLY A 124 9.63 -10.94 5.01
C GLY A 124 9.95 -9.91 6.10
N GLU A 125 9.24 -8.79 6.13
CA GLU A 125 9.41 -7.78 7.18
C GLU A 125 9.04 -8.29 8.56
N VAL A 126 7.97 -9.08 8.67
CA VAL A 126 7.59 -9.68 9.95
C VAL A 126 8.62 -10.68 10.44
N LEU A 127 9.22 -11.47 9.55
CA LEU A 127 10.26 -12.43 9.90
C LEU A 127 11.59 -11.76 10.25
N LEU A 128 12.04 -10.80 9.43
CA LEU A 128 13.35 -10.16 9.57
C LEU A 128 13.36 -9.03 10.60
N LEU A 129 12.29 -8.24 10.68
CA LEU A 129 12.22 -7.02 11.50
C LEU A 129 11.32 -7.18 12.72
N LYS A 130 10.94 -8.41 13.10
CA LYS A 130 10.08 -8.71 14.25
C LYS A 130 10.42 -7.91 15.51
N LYS A 131 11.72 -7.86 15.86
CA LYS A 131 12.20 -7.13 17.05
C LYS A 131 11.89 -5.63 16.95
N LYS A 132 12.21 -5.00 15.80
CA LYS A 132 11.97 -3.57 15.57
C LYS A 132 10.47 -3.25 15.53
N LEU A 133 9.65 -4.11 14.92
CA LEU A 133 8.19 -3.95 14.84
C LEU A 133 7.51 -4.04 16.22
N LEU A 134 8.05 -4.86 17.12
CA LEU A 134 7.53 -4.95 18.50
C LEU A 134 7.95 -3.74 19.35
N THR A 135 9.12 -3.16 19.10
CA THR A 135 9.62 -1.99 19.86
C THR A 135 9.11 -0.66 19.33
N ARG A 136 8.93 -0.51 18.01
CA ARG A 136 8.38 0.71 17.39
C ARG A 136 6.89 0.53 17.13
N GLN A 137 6.08 1.18 17.95
CA GLN A 137 4.67 1.37 17.70
C GLN A 137 4.43 2.80 17.24
N TYR A 138 4.18 3.00 15.94
CA TYR A 138 3.80 4.31 15.44
C TYR A 138 2.40 4.65 15.93
N ALA A 139 2.29 5.77 16.64
CA ALA A 139 1.02 6.35 17.00
C ALA A 139 0.35 6.84 15.71
N VAL A 140 -0.79 6.25 15.38
CA VAL A 140 -1.60 6.70 14.26
C VAL A 140 -2.23 8.04 14.66
N THR A 141 -1.86 9.12 13.98
CA THR A 141 -2.33 10.48 14.29
C THR A 141 -3.21 11.03 13.17
N THR A 142 -4.11 11.97 13.50
CA THR A 142 -4.95 12.68 12.53
C THR A 142 -4.12 13.44 11.48
N ARG A 143 -2.91 13.90 11.86
CA ARG A 143 -1.97 14.56 10.93
C ARG A 143 -1.50 13.60 9.83
N LEU A 144 -1.13 12.38 10.19
CA LEU A 144 -0.73 11.37 9.22
C LEU A 144 -1.88 11.06 8.26
N LEU A 145 -3.11 10.95 8.77
CA LEU A 145 -4.30 10.72 7.95
C LEU A 145 -4.53 11.87 6.96
N LEU A 146 -4.44 13.13 7.40
CA LEU A 146 -4.54 14.29 6.51
C LEU A 146 -3.45 14.31 5.43
N ILE A 147 -2.20 14.04 5.81
CA ILE A 147 -1.07 13.99 4.87
C ILE A 147 -1.30 12.90 3.83
N LEU A 148 -1.74 11.71 4.24
CA LEU A 148 -2.01 10.61 3.33
C LEU A 148 -3.19 10.94 2.39
N THR A 149 -4.26 11.55 2.89
CA THR A 149 -5.40 11.95 2.05
C THR A 149 -4.99 13.01 1.02
N LEU A 150 -4.24 14.04 1.44
CA LEU A 150 -3.73 15.07 0.53
C LEU A 150 -2.76 14.47 -0.50
N CYS A 151 -1.89 13.55 -0.07
CA CYS A 151 -0.98 12.83 -0.97
C CYS A 151 -1.75 12.00 -2.00
N LEU A 152 -2.78 11.27 -1.58
CA LEU A 152 -3.63 10.49 -2.50
C LEU A 152 -4.31 11.40 -3.53
N LEU A 153 -4.91 12.51 -3.08
CA LEU A 153 -5.57 13.47 -3.98
C LEU A 153 -4.57 14.08 -4.97
N PHE A 154 -3.37 14.43 -4.51
CA PHE A 154 -2.31 14.94 -5.37
C PHE A 154 -1.86 13.91 -6.41
N LEU A 155 -1.67 12.65 -6.00
CA LEU A 155 -1.28 11.56 -6.91
C LEU A 155 -2.35 11.29 -7.97
N LEU A 156 -3.62 11.26 -7.57
CA LEU A 156 -4.75 11.09 -8.49
C LEU A 156 -4.85 12.27 -9.47
N PHE A 157 -4.67 13.50 -8.99
CA PHE A 157 -4.65 14.70 -9.84
C PHE A 157 -3.49 14.67 -10.84
N PHE A 158 -2.28 14.34 -10.38
CA PHE A 158 -1.11 14.24 -11.25
C PHE A 158 -1.28 13.17 -12.32
N LEU A 159 -1.79 12.00 -11.93
CA LEU A 159 -2.08 10.92 -12.84
C LEU A 159 -3.13 11.36 -13.88
N PHE A 160 -4.22 12.00 -13.46
CA PHE A 160 -5.23 12.53 -14.36
C PHE A 160 -4.65 13.55 -15.36
N TYR A 161 -3.77 14.44 -14.90
CA TYR A 161 -3.11 15.43 -15.76
C TYR A 161 -2.19 14.80 -16.82
N TYR A 162 -1.52 13.69 -16.50
CA TYR A 162 -0.61 13.01 -17.43
C TYR A 162 -1.31 12.01 -18.37
N LEU A 163 -2.54 11.60 -18.06
CA LEU A 163 -3.32 10.66 -18.88
C LEU A 163 -4.32 11.33 -19.82
N MET A 164 -4.64 12.61 -19.60
CA MET A 164 -5.51 13.42 -20.44
C MET A 164 -4.69 14.20 -21.48
#